data_AF-A0A8S2RKT9-F1
#
_entry.id   AF-A0A8S2RKT9-F1
#
_cell.length_a   1.000
_cell.length_b   1.000
_cell.length_c   1.000
_cell.angle_alpha   90.00
_cell.angle_beta   90.00
_cell.angle_gamma   90.00
#
_symmetry.space_group_name_H-M   'P 1'
#
loop_
_entity.id
_entity.type
_entity.pdbx_description
1 polymer ?
#
loop_
_entity_poly.entity_id
_entity_poly.type
_entity_poly.pdbx_seq_one_letter_code
_entity_poly.pdbx_strand_id
1 'polypeptide(L)'
;MYSWEMLHFNQKFADHNYASLRKVLVKPSKNNIAVEQPTSVVPAITVIMSVNDAGQLVENIPSFKFQNDNTVNEHNANHNSQAAGNKGVIDGSGKHWWGLVEYLLIGENRPRLLSIYNSTNLLVENLLLKDSPYWTFYANDIANLEIRHTDVDARRRQNVHWHDLDEMTAFNTDGFDVAGKNVWIHDCNIWNDDDCIAVKEQDSNSIHSSCSENMLFERINASGVGLTIGSIGPSKAHSCVRNITFRNCTMYNTFKGIYLKSRPGEVGYTGEITNITYENVQINNASQWAIWIGPQQAGYKEACSLLWPFIPETPCPIPFGITWNNIVLRNITLNDPQLSPGVIIGNVSNPMLNVLFDNVIVNDPGFLPWGNHFYACSGVEGIAQGNTHPPPPCFKVNPL
;
A
#
# COMPACT_ATOMS: atom_id res chain seq x y z
N MET A 1 -32.22 12.53 26.87
CA MET A 1 -32.71 11.78 25.70
C MET A 1 -32.62 12.74 24.52
N TYR A 2 -31.49 12.74 23.81
CA TYR A 2 -31.24 13.63 22.68
C TYR A 2 -30.75 12.76 21.53
N SER A 3 -31.56 12.74 20.47
CA SER A 3 -31.31 12.06 19.21
C SER A 3 -30.32 12.87 18.37
N TRP A 4 -29.30 12.21 17.83
CA TRP A 4 -28.45 12.76 16.79
C TRP A 4 -28.90 12.19 15.44
N GLU A 5 -29.53 13.02 14.62
CA GLU A 5 -29.72 12.73 13.19
C GLU A 5 -28.38 12.95 12.47
N MET A 6 -27.84 11.89 11.86
CA MET A 6 -26.68 11.99 10.97
C MET A 6 -27.10 12.64 9.65
N LEU A 7 -26.66 13.88 9.43
CA LEU A 7 -26.69 14.53 8.12
C LEU A 7 -25.83 13.73 7.14
N HIS A 8 -26.50 13.05 6.21
CA HIS A 8 -25.87 12.42 5.06
C HIS A 8 -25.43 13.50 4.06
N PHE A 9 -24.12 13.74 3.94
CA PHE A 9 -23.58 14.50 2.81
C PHE A 9 -23.34 13.54 1.63
N ASN A 10 -24.34 13.46 0.74
CA ASN A 10 -24.14 12.97 -0.62
C ASN A 10 -23.39 14.05 -1.43
N GLN A 11 -22.07 13.95 -1.53
CA GLN A 11 -21.33 14.73 -2.51
C GLN A 11 -21.16 13.91 -3.80
N LYS A 12 -22.07 14.13 -4.75
CA LYS A 12 -21.87 13.74 -6.15
C LYS A 12 -20.70 14.57 -6.70
N PHE A 13 -19.56 13.94 -6.98
CA PHE A 13 -18.57 14.55 -7.87
C PHE A 13 -19.07 14.42 -9.31
N ALA A 14 -19.18 15.56 -9.98
CA ALA A 14 -19.70 15.70 -11.33
C ALA A 14 -18.73 15.15 -12.38
N ASP A 15 -19.31 14.66 -13.48
CA ASP A 15 -18.63 14.21 -14.69
C ASP A 15 -17.55 15.20 -15.15
N HIS A 16 -16.29 14.76 -15.17
CA HIS A 16 -15.21 15.46 -15.85
C HIS A 16 -14.63 14.56 -16.95
N ASN A 17 -14.73 15.04 -18.18
CA ASN A 17 -14.10 14.46 -19.35
C ASN A 17 -12.57 14.56 -19.19
N TYR A 18 -11.92 13.49 -18.73
CA TYR A 18 -10.46 13.41 -18.69
C TYR A 18 -9.92 13.11 -20.10
N ALA A 19 -9.12 14.01 -20.65
CA ALA A 19 -8.37 13.74 -21.87
C ALA A 19 -7.37 12.60 -21.64
N SER A 20 -7.35 11.60 -22.51
CA SER A 20 -6.44 10.45 -22.41
C SER A 20 -4.98 10.92 -22.52
N LEU A 21 -4.19 10.78 -21.46
CA LEU A 21 -2.75 11.07 -21.47
C LEU A 21 -1.99 9.83 -21.98
N ARG A 22 -1.19 10.02 -23.03
CA ARG A 22 -0.46 8.92 -23.70
C ARG A 22 0.99 8.76 -23.24
N LYS A 23 1.52 9.72 -22.46
CA LYS A 23 2.87 9.72 -21.87
C LYS A 23 2.99 10.84 -20.82
N VAL A 24 3.34 10.49 -19.59
CA VAL A 24 3.71 11.43 -18.52
C VAL A 24 5.14 11.14 -18.11
N LEU A 25 5.98 12.17 -18.04
CA LEU A 25 7.38 12.07 -17.70
C LEU A 25 7.70 13.15 -16.68
N VAL A 26 7.96 12.74 -15.44
CA VAL A 26 8.34 13.67 -14.37
C VAL A 26 9.87 13.67 -14.28
N LYS A 27 10.52 14.78 -14.66
CA LYS A 27 11.98 14.94 -14.56
C LYS A 27 12.35 15.99 -13.51
N PRO A 28 13.40 15.77 -12.70
CA PRO A 28 13.83 16.74 -11.71
C PRO A 28 14.39 18.01 -12.37
N SER A 29 13.96 19.17 -11.88
CA SER A 29 14.68 20.44 -12.07
C SER A 29 15.53 20.72 -10.83
N LYS A 30 16.68 21.39 -10.97
CA LYS A 30 17.67 21.64 -9.90
C LYS A 30 17.19 22.52 -8.73
N ASN A 31 15.90 22.88 -8.67
CA ASN A 31 15.38 23.82 -7.70
C ASN A 31 14.32 23.15 -6.81
N ASN A 32 14.54 23.23 -5.49
CA ASN A 32 13.57 22.81 -4.48
C ASN A 32 12.31 23.68 -4.58
N ILE A 33 11.13 23.05 -4.58
CA ILE A 33 9.84 23.74 -4.50
C ILE A 33 9.31 23.54 -3.08
N ALA A 34 9.29 24.61 -2.29
CA ALA A 34 8.60 24.68 -1.00
C ALA A 34 7.32 25.52 -1.17
N VAL A 35 6.23 25.11 -0.52
CA VAL A 35 4.96 25.85 -0.50
C VAL A 35 4.90 26.66 0.80
N GLU A 36 4.86 27.99 0.70
CA GLU A 36 4.55 28.88 1.82
C GLU A 36 3.03 29.12 1.93
N GLN A 37 2.56 29.37 3.16
CA GLN A 37 1.16 29.33 3.59
C GLN A 37 0.19 30.24 2.81
N PRO A 38 -1.10 29.82 2.75
CA PRO A 38 -2.13 30.74 3.22
C PRO A 38 -3.18 30.08 4.14
N THR A 39 -3.69 30.89 5.06
CA THR A 39 -4.86 30.62 5.91
C THR A 39 -6.09 30.40 5.05
N SER A 40 -6.47 29.14 4.84
CA SER A 40 -7.76 28.58 4.39
C SER A 40 -7.57 27.52 3.32
N VAL A 41 -8.32 26.42 3.48
CA VAL A 41 -8.37 25.18 2.70
C VAL A 41 -7.84 25.31 1.26
N VAL A 42 -6.69 24.69 0.97
CA VAL A 42 -6.05 24.65 -0.36
C VAL A 42 -6.41 23.33 -1.06
N PRO A 43 -6.81 23.33 -2.35
CA PRO A 43 -6.99 22.09 -3.12
C PRO A 43 -5.63 21.51 -3.53
N ALA A 44 -5.56 20.18 -3.64
CA ALA A 44 -4.37 19.42 -4.04
C ALA A 44 -3.77 19.91 -5.38
N ILE A 45 -2.44 20.01 -5.45
CA ILE A 45 -1.71 20.32 -6.68
C ILE A 45 -1.45 19.03 -7.45
N THR A 46 -2.20 18.79 -8.52
CA THR A 46 -1.92 17.71 -9.47
C THR A 46 -0.87 18.17 -10.47
N VAL A 47 0.33 17.57 -10.43
CA VAL A 47 1.38 17.82 -11.44
C VAL A 47 1.21 16.84 -12.60
N ILE A 48 0.66 17.31 -13.73
CA ILE A 48 0.61 16.55 -14.99
C ILE A 48 1.71 17.08 -15.91
N MET A 49 2.80 16.33 -16.09
CA MET A 49 3.83 16.65 -17.09
C MET A 49 3.63 15.79 -18.34
N SER A 50 3.14 16.37 -19.45
CA SER A 50 3.00 15.67 -20.73
C SER A 50 4.26 15.78 -21.58
N VAL A 51 4.64 14.69 -22.26
CA VAL A 51 5.81 14.66 -23.15
C VAL A 51 5.46 13.98 -24.46
N ASN A 52 5.86 14.54 -25.60
CA ASN A 52 5.58 13.96 -26.92
C ASN A 52 6.51 12.78 -27.27
N ASP A 53 6.26 12.15 -28.42
CA ASP A 53 7.03 10.99 -28.92
C ASP A 53 8.52 11.30 -29.14
N ALA A 54 8.90 12.59 -29.22
CA ALA A 54 10.27 13.07 -29.35
C ALA A 54 10.93 13.47 -28.00
N GLY A 55 10.24 13.32 -26.87
CA GLY A 55 10.78 13.68 -25.56
C GLY A 55 10.72 15.17 -25.22
N GLN A 56 9.96 15.97 -25.98
CA GLN A 56 9.78 17.41 -25.74
C GLN A 56 8.50 17.70 -24.93
N LEU A 57 8.58 18.68 -24.04
CA LEU A 57 7.44 19.19 -23.26
C LEU A 57 6.38 19.77 -24.21
N VAL A 58 5.12 19.38 -24.02
CA VAL A 58 4.01 19.97 -24.78
C VAL A 58 3.44 21.14 -23.96
N GLU A 59 3.91 22.35 -24.23
CA GLU A 59 3.30 23.58 -23.73
C GLU A 59 1.94 23.77 -24.41
N ASN A 60 0.85 23.40 -23.73
CA ASN A 60 -0.50 23.97 -23.95
C ASN A 60 -1.51 23.44 -22.91
N ILE A 61 -1.20 23.61 -21.62
CA ILE A 61 -2.17 23.54 -20.52
C ILE A 61 -2.00 24.85 -19.73
N PRO A 62 -3.08 25.59 -19.38
CA PRO A 62 -2.99 26.98 -18.93
C PRO A 62 -1.94 27.18 -17.84
N SER A 63 -1.00 28.06 -18.14
CA SER A 63 0.12 28.46 -17.31
C SER A 63 -0.34 28.92 -15.92
N PHE A 64 0.07 28.21 -14.87
CA PHE A 64 0.20 28.82 -13.53
C PHE A 64 1.59 29.45 -13.43
N LYS A 65 1.64 30.77 -13.23
CA LYS A 65 2.90 31.51 -13.07
C LYS A 65 3.50 31.22 -11.70
N PHE A 66 4.73 30.72 -11.66
CA PHE A 66 5.57 30.69 -10.47
C PHE A 66 6.18 32.08 -10.26
N GLN A 67 6.01 32.65 -9.06
CA GLN A 67 6.70 33.88 -8.66
C GLN A 67 7.70 33.52 -7.55
N ASN A 68 8.99 33.68 -7.86
CA ASN A 68 10.07 33.67 -6.87
C ASN A 68 10.01 34.98 -6.08
N ASP A 69 10.08 34.92 -4.75
CA ASP A 69 10.69 35.99 -3.96
C ASP A 69 11.35 35.44 -2.68
N ASN A 70 12.67 35.34 -2.76
CA ASN A 70 13.73 35.63 -1.79
C ASN A 70 13.65 35.28 -0.27
N THR A 71 14.76 34.65 0.15
CA THR A 71 15.49 34.76 1.45
C THR A 71 14.92 34.11 2.72
N VAL A 72 15.52 32.99 3.18
CA VAL A 72 15.68 32.69 4.62
C VAL A 72 17.01 31.95 4.88
N ASN A 73 17.66 32.33 5.98
CA ASN A 73 19.04 32.11 6.40
C ASN A 73 19.48 30.65 6.64
N GLU A 74 20.74 30.37 6.28
CA GLU A 74 21.51 29.22 6.77
C GLU A 74 21.82 29.36 8.26
N HIS A 75 21.42 28.39 9.09
CA HIS A 75 22.13 28.10 10.34
C HIS A 75 22.01 26.62 10.77
N ASN A 76 23.18 25.97 10.82
CA ASN A 76 23.55 24.74 11.52
C ASN A 76 22.78 23.44 11.21
N ALA A 77 23.24 22.75 10.17
CA ALA A 77 23.04 21.31 10.00
C ALA A 77 24.30 20.55 10.46
N ASN A 78 24.20 19.87 11.60
CA ASN A 78 25.11 18.79 11.99
C ASN A 78 24.26 17.57 12.31
N HIS A 79 23.93 16.77 11.29
CA HIS A 79 23.66 15.34 11.43
C HIS A 79 23.81 14.68 10.04
N ASN A 80 24.67 13.67 9.97
CA ASN A 80 24.99 12.86 8.80
C ASN A 80 23.72 12.32 8.10
N SER A 81 23.35 12.91 6.98
CA SER A 81 22.54 12.25 5.96
C SER A 81 23.48 11.69 4.90
N GLN A 82 23.49 10.37 4.75
CA GLN A 82 24.07 9.76 3.55
C GLN A 82 23.31 10.31 2.34
N ALA A 83 24.08 10.74 1.34
CA ALA A 83 23.68 11.51 0.18
C ALA A 83 22.30 11.15 -0.42
N ALA A 84 21.33 12.05 -0.27
CA ALA A 84 20.19 12.15 -1.17
C ALA A 84 20.70 12.60 -2.55
N GLY A 85 21.21 11.66 -3.35
CA GLY A 85 21.68 11.95 -4.70
C GLY A 85 20.53 12.39 -5.62
N ASN A 86 20.71 13.46 -6.41
CA ASN A 86 19.99 13.84 -7.64
C ASN A 86 18.45 13.66 -7.77
N LYS A 87 17.68 13.39 -6.71
CA LYS A 87 16.22 13.23 -6.78
C LYS A 87 15.51 14.58 -6.71
N GLY A 88 14.44 14.74 -7.50
CA GLY A 88 13.51 15.86 -7.36
C GLY A 88 12.57 15.62 -6.18
N VAL A 89 12.24 16.66 -5.40
CA VAL A 89 11.38 16.52 -4.21
C VAL A 89 9.98 17.07 -4.51
N ILE A 90 8.96 16.27 -4.19
CA ILE A 90 7.56 16.73 -4.09
C ILE A 90 7.17 16.62 -2.62
N ASP A 91 7.05 17.76 -1.95
CA ASP A 91 6.77 17.84 -0.50
C ASP A 91 5.30 18.23 -0.26
N GLY A 92 4.55 17.35 0.41
CA GLY A 92 3.14 17.54 0.73
C GLY A 92 2.87 18.33 2.01
N SER A 93 3.90 18.65 2.81
CA SER A 93 3.77 19.33 4.11
C SER A 93 2.75 18.66 5.06
N GLY A 94 2.71 17.33 5.05
CA GLY A 94 1.72 16.47 5.70
C GLY A 94 1.64 16.55 7.22
N LYS A 95 2.63 17.15 7.89
CA LYS A 95 2.70 17.20 9.37
C LYS A 95 1.48 17.82 10.04
N HIS A 96 0.80 18.76 9.38
CA HIS A 96 -0.42 19.39 9.89
C HIS A 96 -1.69 18.52 9.73
N TRP A 97 -1.57 17.40 9.03
CA TRP A 97 -2.63 16.45 8.74
C TRP A 97 -2.50 15.15 9.55
N TRP A 98 -1.44 15.02 10.35
CA TRP A 98 -1.07 13.79 11.03
C TRP A 98 -1.20 13.93 12.54
N GLY A 99 -1.55 12.83 13.19
CA GLY A 99 -1.81 12.76 14.62
C GLY A 99 -3.26 12.45 14.92
N LEU A 100 -3.48 11.90 16.11
CA LEU A 100 -4.82 11.48 16.55
C LEU A 100 -5.79 12.66 16.63
N VAL A 101 -5.33 13.82 17.11
CA VAL A 101 -6.17 15.02 17.23
C VAL A 101 -6.56 15.52 15.84
N GLU A 102 -5.59 15.64 14.95
CA GLU A 102 -5.78 16.06 13.56
C GLU A 102 -6.73 15.11 12.84
N TYR A 103 -6.54 13.80 12.98
CA TYR A 103 -7.42 12.80 12.40
C TYR A 103 -8.86 12.90 12.93
N LEU A 104 -9.08 13.14 14.22
CA LEU A 104 -10.42 13.30 14.79
C LEU A 104 -11.12 14.60 14.32
N LEU A 105 -10.36 15.65 14.01
CA LEU A 105 -10.89 16.93 13.54
C LEU A 105 -11.14 16.96 12.03
N ILE A 106 -10.24 16.36 11.25
CA ILE A 106 -10.22 16.41 9.78
C ILE A 106 -10.92 15.19 9.18
N GLY A 107 -10.68 14.01 9.74
CA GLY A 107 -11.19 12.74 9.26
C GLY A 107 -10.45 12.16 8.05
N GLU A 108 -11.14 11.23 7.38
CA GLU A 108 -10.67 10.52 6.20
C GLU A 108 -10.69 11.40 4.92
N ASN A 109 -10.07 10.90 3.85
CA ASN A 109 -10.01 11.58 2.53
C ASN A 109 -9.25 12.92 2.53
N ARG A 110 -8.14 12.97 3.28
CA ARG A 110 -7.16 14.05 3.19
C ARG A 110 -6.53 14.11 1.78
N PRO A 111 -5.96 15.26 1.36
CA PRO A 111 -5.37 15.40 0.04
C PRO A 111 -4.28 14.36 -0.25
N ARG A 112 -4.38 13.68 -1.39
CA ARG A 112 -3.32 12.79 -1.90
C ARG A 112 -2.20 13.62 -2.51
N LEU A 113 -0.95 13.14 -2.42
CA LEU A 113 0.20 13.90 -2.91
C LEU A 113 0.30 13.85 -4.45
N LEU A 114 0.17 12.68 -5.06
CA LEU A 114 0.16 12.50 -6.50
C LEU A 114 -0.91 11.48 -6.90
N SER A 115 -1.78 11.86 -7.84
CA SER A 115 -2.81 10.97 -8.38
C SER A 115 -2.83 10.99 -9.90
N ILE A 116 -2.83 9.80 -10.51
CA ILE A 116 -2.84 9.58 -11.96
C ILE A 116 -4.03 8.66 -12.30
N TYR A 117 -4.78 9.03 -13.34
CA TYR A 117 -5.97 8.28 -13.76
C TYR A 117 -5.91 8.03 -15.27
N ASN A 118 -6.53 6.93 -15.71
CA ASN A 118 -6.91 6.67 -17.10
C ASN A 118 -5.77 6.89 -18.10
N SER A 119 -4.58 6.37 -17.79
CA SER A 119 -3.33 6.75 -18.46
C SER A 119 -2.53 5.53 -18.92
N THR A 120 -1.72 5.72 -19.96
CA THR A 120 -0.85 4.66 -20.49
C THR A 120 0.57 5.16 -20.77
N ASN A 121 1.54 4.24 -20.74
CA ASN A 121 2.96 4.46 -21.03
C ASN A 121 3.58 5.55 -20.16
N LEU A 122 3.59 5.27 -18.85
CA LEU A 122 4.04 6.20 -17.82
C LEU A 122 5.43 5.80 -17.31
N LEU A 123 6.28 6.80 -17.11
CA LEU A 123 7.55 6.65 -16.40
C LEU A 123 7.62 7.69 -15.27
N VAL A 124 7.72 7.19 -14.04
CA VAL A 124 7.96 8.00 -12.84
C VAL A 124 9.33 7.64 -12.31
N GLU A 125 10.27 8.58 -12.34
CA GLU A 125 11.64 8.28 -11.93
C GLU A 125 12.35 9.40 -11.20
N ASN A 126 13.27 9.03 -10.30
CA ASN A 126 14.17 9.95 -9.60
C ASN A 126 13.45 11.02 -8.77
N LEU A 127 12.41 10.61 -8.03
CA LEU A 127 11.67 11.49 -7.12
C LEU A 127 11.83 11.08 -5.66
N LEU A 128 11.70 12.05 -4.77
CA LEU A 128 11.38 11.86 -3.36
C LEU A 128 10.00 12.45 -3.12
N LEU A 129 9.04 11.57 -2.80
CA LEU A 129 7.69 11.92 -2.40
C LEU A 129 7.66 12.05 -0.88
N LYS A 130 7.60 13.28 -0.39
CA LYS A 130 7.86 13.60 1.02
C LYS A 130 6.61 14.14 1.70
N ASP A 131 6.42 13.71 2.94
CA ASP A 131 5.42 14.22 3.86
C ASP A 131 4.02 14.35 3.22
N SER A 132 3.46 13.27 2.67
CA SER A 132 2.11 13.31 2.10
C SER A 132 1.04 13.46 3.20
N PRO A 133 -0.01 14.28 2.99
CA PRO A 133 -1.13 14.36 3.93
C PRO A 133 -1.94 13.06 4.08
N TYR A 134 -1.93 12.21 3.06
CA TYR A 134 -2.71 10.98 2.91
C TYR A 134 -1.97 10.02 1.97
N TRP A 135 -2.66 9.20 1.18
CA TRP A 135 -2.05 8.34 0.16
C TRP A 135 -1.06 9.14 -0.70
N THR A 136 0.17 8.63 -0.80
CA THR A 136 1.29 9.34 -1.40
C THR A 136 1.17 9.31 -2.91
N PHE A 137 1.13 8.12 -3.49
CA PHE A 137 1.01 7.93 -4.93
C PHE A 137 -0.17 7.01 -5.23
N TYR A 138 -1.12 7.50 -6.01
CA TYR A 138 -2.28 6.74 -6.45
C TYR A 138 -2.37 6.73 -7.97
N ALA A 139 -2.33 5.54 -8.58
CA ALA A 139 -2.52 5.40 -10.01
C ALA A 139 -3.61 4.38 -10.32
N ASN A 140 -4.69 4.85 -10.96
CA ASN A 140 -5.88 4.05 -11.25
C ASN A 140 -6.20 3.99 -12.73
N ASP A 141 -6.68 2.84 -13.20
CA ASP A 141 -6.93 2.54 -14.60
C ASP A 141 -5.70 2.85 -15.49
N ILE A 142 -4.61 2.16 -15.19
CA ILE A 142 -3.31 2.37 -15.84
C ILE A 142 -2.96 1.20 -16.77
N ALA A 143 -2.31 1.49 -17.89
CA ALA A 143 -1.69 0.47 -18.74
C ALA A 143 -0.23 0.83 -19.07
N ASN A 144 0.72 -0.01 -18.67
CA ASN A 144 2.16 0.22 -18.85
C ASN A 144 2.67 1.39 -17.98
N LEU A 145 3.03 1.10 -16.74
CA LEU A 145 3.64 2.03 -15.80
C LEU A 145 4.97 1.48 -15.29
N GLU A 146 6.01 2.28 -15.37
CA GLU A 146 7.29 2.04 -14.71
C GLU A 146 7.51 3.11 -13.64
N ILE A 147 7.76 2.69 -12.40
CA ILE A 147 8.24 3.56 -11.33
C ILE A 147 9.62 3.07 -10.90
N ARG A 148 10.64 3.93 -10.98
CA ARG A 148 11.99 3.55 -10.57
C ARG A 148 12.75 4.64 -9.84
N HIS A 149 13.62 4.25 -8.92
CA HIS A 149 14.45 5.20 -8.16
C HIS A 149 13.63 6.32 -7.49
N THR A 150 12.38 6.02 -7.13
CA THR A 150 11.43 6.98 -6.55
C THR A 150 11.13 6.56 -5.12
N ASP A 151 11.49 7.40 -4.17
CA ASP A 151 11.34 7.12 -2.75
C ASP A 151 10.10 7.78 -2.17
N VAL A 152 9.58 7.19 -1.09
CA VAL A 152 8.52 7.75 -0.24
C VAL A 152 9.09 7.94 1.15
N ASP A 153 8.90 9.13 1.73
CA ASP A 153 9.25 9.43 3.12
C ASP A 153 8.12 10.22 3.79
N ALA A 154 7.32 9.54 4.61
CA ALA A 154 6.25 10.11 5.42
C ALA A 154 6.52 9.95 6.92
N ARG A 155 7.77 10.14 7.37
CA ARG A 155 8.13 10.09 8.80
C ARG A 155 7.57 11.28 9.58
N ARG A 156 6.56 11.04 10.40
CA ARG A 156 6.09 12.03 11.38
C ARG A 156 7.18 12.40 12.39
N ARG A 157 7.80 11.40 13.02
CA ARG A 157 8.90 11.56 13.98
C ARG A 157 10.20 11.02 13.40
N GLN A 158 11.19 11.90 13.23
CA GLN A 158 12.45 11.56 12.54
C GLN A 158 13.35 10.60 13.32
N ASN A 159 13.18 10.53 14.64
CA ASN A 159 13.96 9.68 15.55
C ASN A 159 13.26 8.34 15.86
N VAL A 160 12.12 8.06 15.22
CA VAL A 160 11.40 6.80 15.37
C VAL A 160 11.57 5.99 14.11
N HIS A 161 11.94 4.73 14.30
CA HIS A 161 12.28 3.82 13.22
C HIS A 161 11.57 2.48 13.38
N TRP A 162 10.38 2.48 13.98
CA TRP A 162 9.52 1.30 14.11
C TRP A 162 8.05 1.72 14.00
N HIS A 163 7.20 0.73 13.75
CA HIS A 163 5.75 0.89 13.65
C HIS A 163 5.07 0.15 14.80
N ASP A 164 4.23 0.83 15.56
CA ASP A 164 3.33 0.23 16.56
C ASP A 164 2.02 1.03 16.62
N LEU A 165 1.07 0.57 17.44
CA LEU A 165 -0.24 1.21 17.56
C LEU A 165 -0.18 2.64 18.11
N ASP A 166 0.87 3.01 18.83
CA ASP A 166 1.04 4.34 19.41
C ASP A 166 1.75 5.30 18.43
N GLU A 167 2.60 4.75 17.56
CA GLU A 167 3.43 5.55 16.66
C GLU A 167 2.83 5.77 15.27
N MET A 168 2.12 4.78 14.72
CA MET A 168 1.52 4.89 13.38
C MET A 168 0.45 5.98 13.35
N THR A 169 0.87 7.22 13.09
CA THR A 169 0.08 8.43 13.33
C THR A 169 0.12 9.39 12.15
N ALA A 170 1.01 9.17 11.18
CA ALA A 170 0.83 9.64 9.80
C ALA A 170 -0.17 8.73 9.07
N PHE A 171 -1.36 8.56 9.66
CA PHE A 171 -2.39 7.62 9.21
C PHE A 171 -2.58 7.65 7.69
N ASN A 172 -2.74 6.49 7.06
CA ASN A 172 -3.08 6.36 5.63
C ASN A 172 -2.11 7.09 4.70
N THR A 173 -0.82 6.97 4.95
CA THR A 173 0.24 7.49 4.08
C THR A 173 0.72 6.43 3.09
N ASP A 174 -0.19 5.64 2.51
CA ASP A 174 0.09 4.58 1.54
C ASP A 174 1.18 5.03 0.53
N GLY A 175 2.15 4.17 0.24
CA GLY A 175 3.28 4.49 -0.63
C GLY A 175 2.84 4.53 -2.09
N PHE A 176 2.84 3.36 -2.73
CA PHE A 176 2.35 3.22 -4.11
C PHE A 176 1.06 2.40 -4.16
N ASP A 177 -0.07 3.07 -4.30
CA ASP A 177 -1.36 2.46 -4.63
C ASP A 177 -1.52 2.39 -6.14
N VAL A 178 -1.66 1.18 -6.68
CA VAL A 178 -1.79 0.96 -8.13
C VAL A 178 -2.93 0.02 -8.49
N ALA A 179 -3.68 0.41 -9.51
CA ALA A 179 -4.66 -0.41 -10.18
C ALA A 179 -4.46 -0.27 -11.70
N GLY A 180 -4.17 -1.39 -12.38
CA GLY A 180 -4.03 -1.37 -13.84
C GLY A 180 -3.42 -2.66 -14.39
N LYS A 181 -2.91 -2.60 -15.60
CA LYS A 181 -2.16 -3.71 -16.19
C LYS A 181 -0.74 -3.31 -16.56
N ASN A 182 0.18 -4.27 -16.46
CA ASN A 182 1.59 -4.10 -16.83
C ASN A 182 2.24 -2.97 -16.01
N VAL A 183 2.41 -3.21 -14.71
CA VAL A 183 3.05 -2.25 -13.79
C VAL A 183 4.38 -2.82 -13.31
N TRP A 184 5.44 -2.02 -13.37
CA TRP A 184 6.76 -2.38 -12.87
C TRP A 184 7.23 -1.28 -11.91
N ILE A 185 7.40 -1.61 -10.62
CA ILE A 185 7.97 -0.69 -9.63
C ILE A 185 9.24 -1.30 -9.08
N HIS A 186 10.35 -0.58 -9.13
CA HIS A 186 11.63 -1.13 -8.71
C HIS A 186 12.66 -0.11 -8.23
N ASP A 187 13.61 -0.59 -7.43
CA ASP A 187 14.71 0.23 -6.90
C ASP A 187 14.22 1.44 -6.09
N CYS A 188 13.22 1.22 -5.23
CA CYS A 188 12.57 2.25 -4.42
C CYS A 188 12.78 2.01 -2.92
N ASN A 189 12.90 3.10 -2.15
CA ASN A 189 12.84 3.07 -0.69
C ASN A 189 11.52 3.69 -0.22
N ILE A 190 10.82 3.01 0.68
CA ILE A 190 9.51 3.43 1.16
C ILE A 190 9.54 3.47 2.69
N TRP A 191 9.23 4.63 3.25
CA TRP A 191 8.89 4.79 4.65
C TRP A 191 7.56 5.51 4.79
N ASN A 192 6.59 4.85 5.44
CA ASN A 192 5.27 5.41 5.71
C ASN A 192 4.60 4.71 6.90
N ASP A 193 3.39 5.13 7.27
CA ASP A 193 2.59 4.52 8.36
C ASP A 193 1.37 3.75 7.81
N ASP A 194 1.36 3.34 6.53
CA ASP A 194 0.33 2.48 5.93
C ASP A 194 0.95 1.54 4.87
N ASP A 195 0.17 0.95 3.96
CA ASP A 195 0.65 0.01 2.94
C ASP A 195 1.83 0.63 2.17
N CYS A 196 2.97 -0.06 2.08
CA CYS A 196 4.13 0.46 1.33
C CYS A 196 3.84 0.41 -0.17
N ILE A 197 3.24 -0.69 -0.62
CA ILE A 197 2.68 -0.86 -1.96
C ILE A 197 1.33 -1.54 -1.79
N ALA A 198 0.29 -1.06 -2.46
CA ALA A 198 -0.98 -1.76 -2.51
C ALA A 198 -1.50 -1.91 -3.94
N VAL A 199 -1.74 -3.16 -4.34
CA VAL A 199 -2.46 -3.46 -5.58
C VAL A 199 -3.95 -3.42 -5.29
N LYS A 200 -4.69 -2.50 -5.92
CA LYS A 200 -6.16 -2.39 -5.80
C LYS A 200 -6.84 -3.01 -7.02
N GLU A 201 -8.11 -3.39 -6.91
CA GLU A 201 -8.92 -3.82 -8.06
C GLU A 201 -9.25 -2.66 -9.01
N GLN A 202 -9.66 -3.00 -10.24
CA GLN A 202 -10.21 -2.04 -11.18
C GLN A 202 -11.65 -1.65 -10.83
N ASP A 203 -12.03 -0.42 -11.19
CA ASP A 203 -13.44 -0.03 -11.25
C ASP A 203 -14.11 -0.66 -12.48
N SER A 204 -15.41 -0.93 -12.36
CA SER A 204 -16.29 -1.29 -13.48
C SER A 204 -16.24 -0.33 -14.68
N ASN A 205 -15.85 0.93 -14.47
CA ASN A 205 -15.77 1.97 -15.50
C ASN A 205 -14.36 2.15 -16.09
N SER A 206 -13.38 1.33 -15.68
CA SER A 206 -12.02 1.38 -16.20
C SER A 206 -11.98 1.12 -17.71
N ILE A 207 -11.21 1.92 -18.43
CA ILE A 207 -11.15 1.89 -19.90
C ILE A 207 -9.92 1.17 -20.45
N HIS A 208 -8.83 1.07 -19.67
CA HIS A 208 -7.58 0.47 -20.13
C HIS A 208 -7.44 -0.99 -19.74
N SER A 209 -8.03 -1.39 -18.61
CA SER A 209 -8.05 -2.77 -18.15
C SER A 209 -9.31 -3.07 -17.36
N SER A 210 -9.86 -4.28 -17.53
CA SER A 210 -10.93 -4.80 -16.66
C SER A 210 -10.38 -5.49 -15.40
N CYS A 211 -9.05 -5.62 -15.29
CA CYS A 211 -8.38 -6.33 -14.21
C CYS A 211 -7.11 -5.62 -13.76
N SER A 212 -6.76 -5.76 -12.49
CA SER A 212 -5.42 -5.41 -12.03
C SER A 212 -4.50 -6.60 -12.22
N GLU A 213 -3.61 -6.54 -13.22
CA GLU A 213 -2.85 -7.73 -13.63
C GLU A 213 -1.44 -7.46 -14.19
N ASN A 214 -0.60 -8.49 -14.17
CA ASN A 214 0.76 -8.45 -14.71
C ASN A 214 1.59 -7.35 -14.05
N MET A 215 1.78 -7.44 -12.74
CA MET A 215 2.57 -6.46 -12.00
C MET A 215 3.79 -7.08 -11.35
N LEU A 216 4.90 -6.36 -11.39
CA LEU A 216 6.18 -6.74 -10.81
C LEU A 216 6.68 -5.63 -9.89
N PHE A 217 6.93 -5.98 -8.64
CA PHE A 217 7.51 -5.10 -7.63
C PHE A 217 8.83 -5.72 -7.17
N GLU A 218 9.97 -5.07 -7.41
CA GLU A 218 11.26 -5.70 -7.11
C GLU A 218 12.35 -4.75 -6.64
N ARG A 219 13.29 -5.26 -5.82
CA ARG A 219 14.37 -4.43 -5.23
C ARG A 219 13.78 -3.27 -4.43
N ILE A 220 12.80 -3.59 -3.58
CA ILE A 220 12.10 -2.64 -2.72
C ILE A 220 12.65 -2.75 -1.30
N ASN A 221 13.01 -1.62 -0.71
CA ASN A 221 13.30 -1.53 0.72
C ASN A 221 12.17 -0.74 1.40
N ALA A 222 11.46 -1.35 2.35
CA ALA A 222 10.19 -0.83 2.86
C ALA A 222 10.09 -0.87 4.38
N SER A 223 9.40 0.12 4.95
CA SER A 223 8.96 0.13 6.34
C SER A 223 7.62 0.85 6.42
N GLY A 224 6.59 0.13 6.87
CA GLY A 224 5.21 0.62 6.94
C GLY A 224 4.28 -0.51 7.31
N VAL A 225 3.13 -0.66 6.64
CA VAL A 225 2.21 -1.76 6.91
C VAL A 225 2.48 -2.99 6.07
N GLY A 226 2.76 -2.87 4.77
CA GLY A 226 2.83 -4.08 3.96
C GLY A 226 3.22 -3.92 2.51
N LEU A 227 3.72 -5.03 1.95
CA LEU A 227 3.64 -5.31 0.52
C LEU A 227 2.28 -5.97 0.29
N THR A 228 1.35 -5.19 -0.25
CA THR A 228 -0.07 -5.45 -0.08
C THR A 228 -0.78 -5.81 -1.39
N ILE A 229 -1.61 -6.84 -1.34
CA ILE A 229 -2.73 -7.02 -2.27
C ILE A 229 -4.00 -6.62 -1.56
N GLY A 230 -4.65 -5.54 -2.02
CA GLY A 230 -5.96 -5.12 -1.56
C GLY A 230 -6.03 -3.79 -0.82
N SER A 231 -7.15 -3.52 -0.14
CA SER A 231 -8.27 -4.45 0.05
C SER A 231 -9.05 -4.72 -1.23
N ILE A 232 -9.32 -5.99 -1.55
CA ILE A 232 -10.14 -6.39 -2.70
C ILE A 232 -11.53 -6.82 -2.23
N GLY A 233 -12.58 -6.24 -2.80
CA GLY A 233 -13.97 -6.59 -2.49
C GLY A 233 -14.66 -7.21 -3.70
N PRO A 234 -15.57 -8.19 -3.52
CA PRO A 234 -16.33 -8.73 -4.62
C PRO A 234 -17.27 -7.66 -5.18
N SER A 235 -17.45 -7.65 -6.51
CA SER A 235 -18.33 -6.72 -7.18
C SER A 235 -19.29 -7.42 -8.15
N LYS A 236 -20.34 -6.70 -8.55
CA LYS A 236 -21.28 -7.17 -9.58
C LYS A 236 -20.59 -7.44 -10.92
N ALA A 237 -19.62 -6.60 -11.25
CA ALA A 237 -18.85 -6.68 -12.48
C ALA A 237 -17.70 -7.70 -12.41
N HIS A 238 -17.52 -8.37 -11.26
CA HIS A 238 -16.36 -9.18 -10.91
C HIS A 238 -15.08 -8.36 -10.71
N SER A 239 -14.59 -8.30 -9.47
CA SER A 239 -13.31 -7.64 -9.17
C SER A 239 -12.16 -8.61 -9.36
N CYS A 240 -11.05 -8.21 -9.99
CA CYS A 240 -9.94 -9.14 -10.16
C CYS A 240 -8.56 -8.51 -9.95
N VAL A 241 -7.71 -9.28 -9.25
CA VAL A 241 -6.28 -9.05 -9.11
C VAL A 241 -5.54 -10.34 -9.41
N ARG A 242 -4.63 -10.33 -10.39
CA ARG A 242 -3.89 -11.56 -10.73
C ARG A 242 -2.52 -11.35 -11.35
N ASN A 243 -1.71 -12.40 -11.30
CA ASN A 243 -0.36 -12.39 -11.87
C ASN A 243 0.48 -11.23 -11.32
N ILE A 244 0.66 -11.25 -10.00
CA ILE A 244 1.40 -10.22 -9.26
C ILE A 244 2.62 -10.87 -8.62
N THR A 245 3.80 -10.26 -8.79
CA THR A 245 5.03 -10.73 -8.17
C THR A 245 5.68 -9.61 -7.36
N PHE A 246 5.95 -9.88 -6.08
CA PHE A 246 6.91 -9.14 -5.28
C PHE A 246 8.19 -9.96 -5.18
N ARG A 247 9.36 -9.42 -5.54
CA ARG A 247 10.62 -10.14 -5.38
C ARG A 247 11.82 -9.32 -4.96
N ASN A 248 12.74 -9.94 -4.24
CA ASN A 248 13.96 -9.29 -3.75
C ASN A 248 13.60 -8.02 -2.95
N CYS A 249 12.70 -8.17 -1.98
CA CYS A 249 12.23 -7.07 -1.14
C CYS A 249 12.73 -7.25 0.28
N THR A 250 13.07 -6.15 0.95
CA THR A 250 13.38 -6.12 2.38
C THR A 250 12.39 -5.22 3.09
N MET A 251 11.77 -5.72 4.15
CA MET A 251 10.95 -4.94 5.06
C MET A 251 11.61 -4.89 6.43
N TYR A 252 11.71 -3.72 7.03
CA TYR A 252 12.39 -3.53 8.31
C TYR A 252 11.55 -2.71 9.28
N ASN A 253 11.47 -3.17 10.53
CA ASN A 253 10.71 -2.56 11.63
C ASN A 253 9.25 -2.22 11.25
N THR A 254 8.68 -3.06 10.39
CA THR A 254 7.38 -2.89 9.73
C THR A 254 6.23 -3.29 10.67
N PHE A 255 5.01 -2.82 10.45
CA PHE A 255 3.86 -3.22 11.24
C PHE A 255 3.41 -4.63 10.87
N LYS A 256 3.11 -4.87 9.58
CA LYS A 256 2.97 -6.20 8.99
C LYS A 256 4.02 -6.36 7.89
N GLY A 257 4.06 -7.52 7.24
CA GLY A 257 4.98 -7.74 6.10
C GLY A 257 4.22 -8.01 4.80
N ILE A 258 4.02 -9.29 4.51
CA ILE A 258 3.20 -9.74 3.39
C ILE A 258 1.73 -9.60 3.80
N TYR A 259 0.94 -8.80 3.08
CA TYR A 259 -0.44 -8.50 3.46
C TYR A 259 -1.41 -8.67 2.27
N LEU A 260 -2.16 -9.76 2.24
CA LEU A 260 -3.22 -9.95 1.26
C LEU A 260 -4.57 -9.83 1.99
N LYS A 261 -5.38 -8.86 1.59
CA LYS A 261 -6.59 -8.50 2.32
C LYS A 261 -7.81 -8.40 1.42
N SER A 262 -8.89 -9.12 1.77
CA SER A 262 -10.20 -8.91 1.17
C SER A 262 -11.11 -8.08 2.08
N ARG A 263 -11.98 -7.28 1.48
CA ARG A 263 -13.06 -6.60 2.19
C ARG A 263 -14.40 -7.28 1.89
N PRO A 264 -15.41 -7.12 2.76
CA PRO A 264 -16.77 -7.57 2.48
C PRO A 264 -17.33 -6.98 1.19
N GLY A 265 -18.34 -7.64 0.62
CA GLY A 265 -19.17 -7.11 -0.45
C GLY A 265 -20.54 -7.79 -0.46
N GLU A 266 -21.37 -7.50 -1.45
CA GLU A 266 -22.76 -7.96 -1.47
C GLU A 266 -22.88 -9.45 -1.83
N VAL A 267 -23.90 -10.12 -1.26
CA VAL A 267 -24.20 -11.54 -1.54
C VAL A 267 -24.43 -11.74 -3.04
N GLY A 268 -23.72 -12.70 -3.63
CA GLY A 268 -23.79 -13.02 -5.06
C GLY A 268 -22.79 -12.25 -5.92
N TYR A 269 -22.10 -11.24 -5.38
CA TYR A 269 -20.98 -10.61 -6.07
C TYR A 269 -19.73 -11.49 -6.00
N THR A 270 -18.83 -11.29 -6.95
CA THR A 270 -17.65 -12.14 -7.09
C THR A 270 -16.39 -11.31 -7.26
N GLY A 271 -15.26 -11.92 -6.94
CA GLY A 271 -13.96 -11.42 -7.32
C GLY A 271 -12.87 -12.48 -7.19
N GLU A 272 -11.65 -12.13 -7.56
CA GLU A 272 -10.52 -13.05 -7.53
C GLU A 272 -9.21 -12.38 -7.07
N ILE A 273 -8.42 -13.15 -6.33
CA ILE A 273 -7.02 -12.89 -6.00
C ILE A 273 -6.25 -14.14 -6.40
N THR A 274 -5.61 -14.14 -7.57
CA THR A 274 -5.01 -15.36 -8.14
C THR A 274 -3.61 -15.16 -8.69
N ASN A 275 -2.77 -16.20 -8.63
CA ASN A 275 -1.41 -16.16 -9.17
C ASN A 275 -0.58 -15.02 -8.53
N ILE A 276 -0.46 -15.06 -7.20
CA ILE A 276 0.29 -14.08 -6.42
C ILE A 276 1.57 -14.74 -5.93
N THR A 277 2.72 -14.12 -6.19
CA THR A 277 4.02 -14.63 -5.77
C THR A 277 4.77 -13.60 -4.93
N TYR A 278 5.25 -14.02 -3.77
CA TYR A 278 6.30 -13.34 -3.01
C TYR A 278 7.54 -14.22 -3.05
N GLU A 279 8.65 -13.69 -3.54
CA GLU A 279 9.90 -14.46 -3.74
C GLU A 279 11.12 -13.69 -3.21
N ASN A 280 11.96 -14.34 -2.40
CA ASN A 280 13.16 -13.72 -1.82
C ASN A 280 12.80 -12.43 -1.05
N VAL A 281 11.91 -12.55 -0.06
CA VAL A 281 11.49 -11.43 0.79
C VAL A 281 12.04 -11.63 2.20
N GLN A 282 12.73 -10.62 2.71
CA GLN A 282 13.19 -10.57 4.09
C GLN A 282 12.34 -9.59 4.88
N ILE A 283 11.81 -10.01 6.04
CA ILE A 283 11.04 -9.15 6.95
C ILE A 283 11.73 -9.20 8.31
N ASN A 284 12.15 -8.05 8.82
CA ASN A 284 12.86 -7.92 10.09
C ASN A 284 12.03 -7.14 11.09
N ASN A 285 11.86 -7.68 12.30
CA ASN A 285 11.22 -7.01 13.43
C ASN A 285 9.81 -6.48 13.09
N ALA A 286 8.95 -7.35 12.55
CA ALA A 286 7.55 -7.00 12.35
C ALA A 286 6.85 -6.89 13.71
N SER A 287 6.19 -5.76 13.99
CA SER A 287 5.55 -5.53 15.29
C SER A 287 4.21 -6.23 15.45
N GLN A 288 3.54 -6.54 14.34
CA GLN A 288 2.32 -7.34 14.29
C GLN A 288 2.52 -8.62 13.47
N TRP A 289 1.75 -8.84 12.40
CA TRP A 289 1.79 -10.09 11.64
C TRP A 289 2.72 -9.94 10.44
N ALA A 290 3.86 -10.65 10.46
CA ALA A 290 4.77 -10.64 9.32
C ALA A 290 4.11 -11.21 8.04
N ILE A 291 3.17 -12.16 8.19
CA ILE A 291 2.35 -12.67 7.09
C ILE A 291 0.86 -12.57 7.47
N TRP A 292 0.06 -11.89 6.66
CA TRP A 292 -1.40 -11.89 6.78
C TRP A 292 -2.07 -12.14 5.44
N ILE A 293 -2.87 -13.19 5.34
CA ILE A 293 -3.66 -13.55 4.17
C ILE A 293 -5.09 -13.82 4.63
N GLY A 294 -6.03 -12.93 4.29
CA GLY A 294 -7.43 -13.11 4.70
C GLY A 294 -8.24 -11.82 4.74
N PRO A 295 -9.14 -11.64 5.74
CA PRO A 295 -9.97 -10.45 5.85
C PRO A 295 -9.14 -9.21 6.18
N GLN A 296 -9.55 -8.07 5.64
CA GLN A 296 -8.99 -6.78 5.99
C GLN A 296 -9.24 -6.49 7.48
N GLN A 297 -8.18 -6.10 8.20
CA GLN A 297 -8.33 -5.46 9.49
C GLN A 297 -8.65 -3.97 9.31
N ALA A 298 -9.81 -3.51 9.80
CA ALA A 298 -10.23 -2.11 9.71
C ALA A 298 -11.25 -1.73 10.78
N GLY A 299 -11.57 -0.43 10.88
CA GLY A 299 -12.47 0.14 11.90
C GLY A 299 -13.96 0.19 11.55
N TYR A 300 -14.40 -0.40 10.43
CA TYR A 300 -15.81 -0.36 10.00
C TYR A 300 -16.58 -1.66 10.32
N LYS A 301 -17.93 -1.56 10.35
CA LYS A 301 -18.89 -2.52 10.95
C LYS A 301 -18.84 -3.98 10.44
N GLU A 302 -18.10 -4.29 9.39
CA GLU A 302 -18.05 -5.62 8.77
C GLU A 302 -16.61 -6.07 8.48
N ALA A 303 -15.62 -5.28 8.85
CA ALA A 303 -14.23 -5.66 8.75
C ALA A 303 -13.83 -6.64 9.86
N CYS A 304 -12.68 -7.30 9.68
CA CYS A 304 -11.99 -7.85 10.83
C CYS A 304 -11.56 -6.71 11.74
N SER A 305 -11.87 -6.80 13.03
CA SER A 305 -11.51 -5.76 13.97
C SER A 305 -9.99 -5.59 14.04
N LEU A 306 -9.53 -4.34 14.14
CA LEU A 306 -8.12 -4.02 14.45
C LEU A 306 -7.69 -4.60 15.81
N LEU A 307 -8.64 -4.86 16.71
CA LEU A 307 -8.41 -5.44 18.04
C LEU A 307 -8.40 -6.97 18.06
N TRP A 308 -8.80 -7.62 16.96
CA TRP A 308 -8.74 -9.07 16.85
C TRP A 308 -7.27 -9.52 16.68
N PRO A 309 -6.83 -10.60 17.35
CA PRO A 309 -7.59 -11.50 18.24
C PRO A 309 -7.39 -11.19 19.74
N PHE A 310 -6.87 -10.02 20.10
CA PHE A 310 -6.40 -9.72 21.46
C PHE A 310 -7.53 -9.41 22.45
N ILE A 311 -8.64 -8.86 21.97
CA ILE A 311 -9.81 -8.58 22.80
C ILE A 311 -10.88 -9.62 22.49
N PRO A 312 -11.33 -10.40 23.51
CA PRO A 312 -12.45 -11.34 23.34
C PRO A 312 -13.68 -10.66 22.73
N GLU A 313 -14.46 -11.43 21.98
CA GLU A 313 -15.70 -10.98 21.31
C GLU A 313 -15.51 -9.97 20.17
N THR A 314 -14.30 -9.49 19.91
CA THR A 314 -14.06 -8.65 18.72
C THR A 314 -14.22 -9.47 17.44
N PRO A 315 -15.06 -9.01 16.49
CA PRO A 315 -15.41 -9.83 15.34
C PRO A 315 -14.28 -9.84 14.31
N CYS A 316 -14.07 -11.00 13.69
CA CYS A 316 -13.25 -11.14 12.48
C CYS A 316 -14.03 -11.89 11.40
N PRO A 317 -15.06 -11.27 10.81
CA PRO A 317 -15.83 -11.88 9.74
C PRO A 317 -14.93 -12.14 8.53
N ILE A 318 -15.10 -13.31 7.92
CA ILE A 318 -14.35 -13.72 6.74
C ILE A 318 -15.20 -13.41 5.50
N PRO A 319 -14.78 -12.48 4.62
CA PRO A 319 -15.51 -12.16 3.40
C PRO A 319 -15.78 -13.39 2.53
N PHE A 320 -16.96 -13.42 1.92
CA PHE A 320 -17.33 -14.39 0.89
C PHE A 320 -17.12 -13.79 -0.50
N GLY A 321 -17.28 -14.59 -1.55
CA GLY A 321 -17.31 -14.11 -2.95
C GLY A 321 -15.94 -13.84 -3.58
N ILE A 322 -14.85 -13.86 -2.82
CA ILE A 322 -13.49 -13.81 -3.39
C ILE A 322 -12.95 -15.23 -3.58
N THR A 323 -12.56 -15.56 -4.81
CA THR A 323 -11.78 -16.75 -5.14
C THR A 323 -10.30 -16.48 -4.89
N TRP A 324 -9.67 -17.31 -4.06
CA TRP A 324 -8.25 -17.26 -3.77
C TRP A 324 -7.57 -18.49 -4.36
N ASN A 325 -6.61 -18.31 -5.24
CA ASN A 325 -5.94 -19.46 -5.88
C ASN A 325 -4.49 -19.17 -6.26
N ASN A 326 -3.60 -20.12 -6.05
CA ASN A 326 -2.19 -20.05 -6.46
C ASN A 326 -1.48 -18.85 -5.80
N ILE A 327 -1.31 -18.93 -4.49
CA ILE A 327 -0.57 -17.95 -3.69
C ILE A 327 0.72 -18.61 -3.24
N VAL A 328 1.85 -18.09 -3.71
CA VAL A 328 3.17 -18.68 -3.49
C VAL A 328 4.03 -17.73 -2.67
N LEU A 329 4.51 -18.22 -1.53
CA LEU A 329 5.55 -17.60 -0.74
C LEU A 329 6.79 -18.48 -0.84
N ARG A 330 7.83 -17.97 -1.51
CA ARG A 330 9.08 -18.69 -1.75
C ARG A 330 10.28 -17.93 -1.20
N ASN A 331 11.16 -18.62 -0.48
CA ASN A 331 12.39 -18.05 0.09
C ASN A 331 12.08 -16.80 0.91
N ILE A 332 11.18 -16.95 1.89
CA ILE A 332 10.79 -15.87 2.79
C ILE A 332 11.58 -16.05 4.09
N THR A 333 12.23 -15.00 4.55
CA THR A 333 12.93 -15.01 5.85
C THR A 333 12.31 -13.97 6.75
N LEU A 334 11.74 -14.42 7.87
CA LEU A 334 11.21 -13.55 8.93
C LEU A 334 12.20 -13.58 10.10
N ASN A 335 12.71 -12.43 10.52
CA ASN A 335 13.62 -12.34 11.66
C ASN A 335 12.95 -11.57 12.79
N ASP A 336 12.92 -12.15 13.97
CA ASP A 336 12.45 -11.53 15.22
C ASP A 336 11.04 -10.91 15.13
N PRO A 337 10.01 -11.58 14.56
CA PRO A 337 8.65 -11.03 14.60
C PRO A 337 8.17 -10.95 16.05
N GLN A 338 7.67 -9.78 16.46
CA GLN A 338 7.29 -9.53 17.86
C GLN A 338 6.06 -10.34 18.28
N LEU A 339 5.14 -10.54 17.34
CA LEU A 339 3.98 -11.40 17.49
C LEU A 339 4.15 -12.69 16.68
N SER A 340 3.18 -13.58 16.81
CA SER A 340 3.08 -14.79 16.03
C SER A 340 3.25 -14.52 14.53
N PRO A 341 4.04 -15.33 13.81
CA PRO A 341 4.45 -15.05 12.44
C PRO A 341 3.34 -14.71 11.45
N GLY A 342 2.14 -15.26 11.60
CA GLY A 342 1.08 -14.84 10.70
C GLY A 342 -0.32 -15.39 10.89
N VAL A 343 -1.19 -14.94 9.99
CA VAL A 343 -2.60 -15.30 9.90
C VAL A 343 -2.92 -15.69 8.47
N ILE A 344 -3.52 -16.86 8.27
CA ILE A 344 -3.98 -17.34 6.97
C ILE A 344 -5.40 -17.86 7.13
N ILE A 345 -6.39 -16.99 6.98
CA ILE A 345 -7.79 -17.33 7.24
C ILE A 345 -8.66 -17.05 6.01
N GLY A 346 -9.25 -18.12 5.48
CA GLY A 346 -10.16 -18.13 4.34
C GLY A 346 -11.54 -18.64 4.71
N ASN A 347 -12.46 -18.51 3.77
CA ASN A 347 -13.85 -18.93 3.96
C ASN A 347 -13.92 -20.46 3.86
N VAL A 348 -14.42 -21.15 4.88
CA VAL A 348 -14.48 -22.63 4.88
C VAL A 348 -15.38 -23.21 3.79
N SER A 349 -16.38 -22.45 3.32
CA SER A 349 -17.28 -22.85 2.23
C SER A 349 -16.74 -22.48 0.84
N ASN A 350 -15.71 -21.63 0.78
CA ASN A 350 -14.99 -21.25 -0.43
C ASN A 350 -13.48 -21.13 -0.08
N PRO A 351 -12.81 -22.26 0.19
CA PRO A 351 -11.47 -22.26 0.76
C PRO A 351 -10.45 -21.65 -0.21
N MET A 352 -9.36 -21.10 0.35
CA MET A 352 -8.22 -20.70 -0.47
C MET A 352 -7.53 -21.95 -1.01
N LEU A 353 -7.26 -21.98 -2.32
CA LEU A 353 -6.66 -23.14 -2.97
C LEU A 353 -5.22 -22.87 -3.41
N ASN A 354 -4.40 -23.93 -3.41
CA ASN A 354 -3.02 -23.89 -3.90
C ASN A 354 -2.18 -22.80 -3.22
N VAL A 355 -2.23 -22.75 -1.89
CA VAL A 355 -1.34 -21.88 -1.11
C VAL A 355 -0.04 -22.63 -0.82
N LEU A 356 1.09 -22.10 -1.24
CA LEU A 356 2.39 -22.76 -1.12
C LEU A 356 3.35 -21.92 -0.28
N PHE A 357 3.87 -22.51 0.80
CA PHE A 357 5.02 -22.00 1.53
C PHE A 357 6.23 -22.90 1.19
N ASP A 358 7.23 -22.31 0.53
CA ASP A 358 8.41 -22.99 0.01
C ASP A 358 9.67 -22.29 0.53
N ASN A 359 10.36 -22.87 1.50
CA ASN A 359 11.43 -22.21 2.26
C ASN A 359 10.98 -20.90 2.94
N VAL A 360 9.87 -20.95 3.69
CA VAL A 360 9.45 -19.86 4.58
C VAL A 360 10.03 -20.09 5.97
N ILE A 361 11.11 -19.38 6.29
CA ILE A 361 11.89 -19.55 7.52
C ILE A 361 11.58 -18.42 8.48
N VAL A 362 11.26 -18.76 9.73
CA VAL A 362 11.10 -17.79 10.82
C VAL A 362 12.20 -18.01 11.86
N ASN A 363 13.06 -17.02 11.99
CA ASN A 363 14.06 -16.95 13.04
C ASN A 363 13.47 -16.22 14.24
N ASP A 364 13.58 -16.83 15.43
CA ASP A 364 13.10 -16.30 16.70
C ASP A 364 11.62 -15.87 16.68
N PRO A 365 10.68 -16.80 16.39
CA PRO A 365 9.27 -16.48 16.25
C PRO A 365 8.65 -15.97 17.56
N GLY A 366 7.89 -14.87 17.47
CA GLY A 366 6.95 -14.48 18.51
C GLY A 366 5.87 -15.54 18.73
N PHE A 367 5.39 -15.65 19.98
CA PHE A 367 4.41 -16.68 20.36
C PHE A 367 3.01 -16.11 20.63
N LEU A 368 2.84 -14.80 20.76
CA LEU A 368 1.53 -14.23 21.02
C LEU A 368 0.76 -13.97 19.72
N PRO A 369 -0.51 -14.37 19.61
CA PRO A 369 -1.39 -14.92 20.65
C PRO A 369 -1.57 -16.44 20.57
N TRP A 370 -0.96 -17.13 19.59
CA TRP A 370 -1.26 -18.54 19.29
C TRP A 370 -0.33 -19.57 19.94
N GLY A 371 0.59 -19.12 20.79
CA GLY A 371 1.61 -19.95 21.44
C GLY A 371 2.45 -20.70 20.41
N ASN A 372 2.67 -21.99 20.67
CA ASN A 372 3.47 -22.87 19.82
C ASN A 372 2.82 -23.22 18.46
N HIS A 373 1.60 -22.72 18.18
CA HIS A 373 1.00 -22.88 16.85
C HIS A 373 1.56 -21.88 15.84
N PHE A 374 2.10 -20.74 16.30
CA PHE A 374 2.69 -19.66 15.49
C PHE A 374 1.77 -18.97 14.46
N TYR A 375 0.67 -19.60 14.06
CA TYR A 375 -0.26 -19.08 13.08
C TYR A 375 -1.70 -19.32 13.48
N ALA A 376 -2.58 -18.34 13.22
CA ALA A 376 -4.00 -18.63 13.02
C ALA A 376 -4.19 -19.14 11.59
N CYS A 377 -4.81 -20.30 11.44
CA CYS A 377 -5.14 -20.80 10.11
C CYS A 377 -6.43 -21.60 10.02
N SER A 378 -7.25 -21.29 9.02
CA SER A 378 -8.52 -21.97 8.73
C SER A 378 -9.00 -21.67 7.30
N GLY A 379 -9.73 -22.59 6.67
CA GLY A 379 -10.34 -22.35 5.35
C GLY A 379 -9.33 -22.20 4.21
N VAL A 380 -8.24 -22.97 4.27
CA VAL A 380 -7.10 -22.93 3.34
C VAL A 380 -6.64 -24.35 3.04
N GLU A 381 -6.42 -24.65 1.76
CA GLU A 381 -5.69 -25.82 1.30
C GLU A 381 -4.25 -25.42 0.96
N GLY A 382 -3.36 -25.59 1.94
CA GLY A 382 -1.97 -25.16 1.83
C GLY A 382 -0.95 -26.29 1.94
N ILE A 383 0.21 -26.08 1.34
CA ILE A 383 1.38 -26.97 1.43
C ILE A 383 2.55 -26.17 1.99
N ALA A 384 3.24 -26.74 2.98
CA ALA A 384 4.54 -26.29 3.44
C ALA A 384 5.60 -27.30 2.98
N GLN A 385 6.67 -26.82 2.35
CA GLN A 385 7.75 -27.67 1.84
C GLN A 385 9.12 -27.00 1.99
N GLY A 386 10.17 -27.76 1.66
CA GLY A 386 11.55 -27.31 1.78
C GLY A 386 11.92 -27.10 3.25
N ASN A 387 12.61 -26.00 3.54
CA ASN A 387 13.01 -25.62 4.90
C ASN A 387 11.94 -24.76 5.62
N THR A 388 10.68 -24.84 5.22
CA THR A 388 9.61 -24.05 5.85
C THR A 388 9.47 -24.41 7.32
N HIS A 389 9.70 -23.44 8.21
CA HIS A 389 9.62 -23.64 9.65
C HIS A 389 9.37 -22.32 10.40
N PRO A 390 8.41 -22.29 11.35
CA PRO A 390 7.37 -23.30 11.56
C PRO A 390 6.33 -23.27 10.42
N PRO A 391 5.73 -24.41 10.04
CA PRO A 391 4.63 -24.41 9.07
C PRO A 391 3.31 -23.95 9.72
N PRO A 392 2.40 -23.28 8.98
CA PRO A 392 1.03 -23.07 9.45
C PRO A 392 0.35 -24.40 9.81
N PRO A 393 -0.38 -24.49 10.92
CA PRO A 393 -0.87 -25.77 11.47
C PRO A 393 -1.91 -26.48 10.59
N CYS A 394 -2.54 -25.74 9.68
CA CYS A 394 -3.51 -26.22 8.71
C CYS A 394 -2.87 -26.77 7.41
N PHE A 395 -1.56 -26.57 7.20
CA PHE A 395 -0.89 -26.96 5.94
C PHE A 395 -0.46 -28.42 5.98
N LYS A 396 -0.50 -29.06 4.81
CA LYS A 396 0.18 -30.34 4.60
C LYS A 396 1.67 -30.07 4.54
N VAL A 397 2.45 -30.74 5.38
CA VAL A 397 3.91 -30.65 5.35
C VAL A 397 4.42 -31.75 4.43
N ASN A 398 5.09 -31.37 3.34
CA ASN A 398 5.82 -32.29 2.49
C ASN A 398 7.28 -32.29 2.95
N PRO A 399 7.72 -33.27 3.77
CA PRO A 399 9.13 -33.39 4.11
C PRO A 399 9.95 -33.64 2.83
N LEU A 400 11.14 -33.04 2.78
CA LEU A 400 12.14 -33.33 1.75
C LEU A 400 12.59 -34.80 1.80
#